data_AF-A0A0P8B4X8-F1
#
_entry.id   AF-A0A0P8B4X8-F1
#
_cell.length_a   1.000
_cell.length_b   1.000
_cell.length_c   1.000
_cell.angle_alpha   90.00
_cell.angle_beta   90.00
_cell.angle_gamma   90.00
#
_symmetry.space_group_name_H-M   'P 1'
#
loop_
_entity.id
_entity.type
_entity.pdbx_description
1 polymer ?
#
loop_
_entity_poly.entity_id
_entity_poly.type
_entity_poly.pdbx_seq_one_letter_code
_entity_poly.pdbx_strand_id
1 'polypeptide(L)'
;MKVTGHPRLYRRGARYYNRAAIPQDIQSTYPKAEETLSLNTSDYQEALRLVRKSATEVDEGFEKHRRWVSAQAKPLDKLTDEQIARLASL
;
A
#
# COMPACT_ATOMS: atom_id res chain seq x y z
N MET A 1 0.59 -8.82 19.20
CA MET A 1 0.70 -10.26 18.91
C MET A 1 0.11 -10.55 17.53
N LYS A 2 0.76 -11.40 16.72
CA LYS A 2 0.20 -11.87 15.45
C LYS A 2 -0.93 -12.85 15.74
N VAL A 3 -2.05 -12.73 15.05
CA VAL A 3 -3.16 -13.67 15.18
C VAL A 3 -2.81 -14.95 14.40
N THR A 4 -2.82 -16.09 15.07
CA THR A 4 -2.52 -17.39 14.47
C THR A 4 -3.43 -17.68 13.29
N GLY A 5 -2.87 -18.22 12.20
CA GLY A 5 -3.62 -18.54 10.98
C GLY A 5 -3.97 -17.32 10.11
N HIS A 6 -3.56 -16.10 10.50
CA HIS A 6 -3.82 -14.91 9.70
C HIS A 6 -2.52 -14.19 9.31
N PRO A 7 -2.27 -13.93 8.00
CA PRO A 7 -0.98 -13.42 7.54
C PRO A 7 -0.69 -12.01 8.05
N ARG A 8 -1.72 -11.15 8.04
CA ARG A 8 -1.59 -9.71 8.30
C ARG A 8 -2.39 -9.19 9.50
N LEU A 9 -3.06 -10.05 10.26
CA LEU A 9 -3.89 -9.62 11.38
C LEU A 9 -3.08 -9.66 12.68
N TYR A 10 -3.05 -8.54 13.37
CA TYR A 10 -2.36 -8.38 14.64
C TYR A 10 -3.31 -7.80 15.68
N ARG A 11 -3.09 -8.15 16.94
CA ARG A 11 -3.80 -7.59 18.08
C ARG A 11 -2.83 -6.85 18.99
N ARG A 12 -3.18 -5.63 19.38
CA ARG A 12 -2.48 -4.83 20.39
C ARG A 12 -3.51 -4.34 21.42
N GLY A 13 -3.44 -4.88 22.62
CA GLY A 13 -4.49 -4.67 23.64
C GLY A 13 -5.84 -5.17 23.13
N ALA A 14 -6.86 -4.32 23.21
CA ALA A 14 -8.20 -4.64 22.74
C ALA A 14 -8.38 -4.48 21.22
N ARG A 15 -7.46 -3.83 20.49
CA ARG A 15 -7.66 -3.47 19.08
C ARG A 15 -6.94 -4.38 18.10
N TYR A 16 -7.58 -4.59 16.95
CA TYR A 16 -7.01 -5.28 15.81
C TYR A 16 -6.39 -4.32 14.78
N TYR A 17 -5.35 -4.81 14.11
CA TYR A 17 -4.54 -4.06 13.15
C TYR A 17 -4.21 -4.95 11.94
N ASN A 18 -4.16 -4.33 10.77
CA ASN A 18 -3.48 -4.85 9.60
C ASN A 18 -2.00 -4.43 9.68
N ARG A 19 -1.07 -5.39 9.53
CA ARG A 19 0.36 -5.10 9.38
C ARG A 19 0.93 -5.82 8.18
N ALA A 20 1.62 -5.09 7.32
CA ALA A 20 2.29 -5.61 6.14
C ALA A 20 3.73 -5.09 6.09
N ALA A 21 4.69 -6.00 5.99
CA ALA A 21 6.07 -5.63 5.69
C ALA A 21 6.14 -5.05 4.27
N ILE A 22 7.05 -4.10 4.06
CA ILE A 22 7.27 -3.54 2.73
C ILE A 22 7.92 -4.60 1.81
N PRO A 23 7.45 -4.77 0.56
CA PRO A 23 8.08 -5.65 -0.41
C PRO A 23 9.55 -5.33 -0.68
N GLN A 24 10.36 -6.36 -0.88
CA GLN A 24 11.83 -6.25 -1.03
C GLN A 24 12.25 -5.34 -2.19
N ASP A 25 11.50 -5.38 -3.29
CA ASP A 25 11.76 -4.63 -4.52
C ASP A 25 11.63 -3.11 -4.34
N ILE A 26 10.80 -2.65 -3.40
CA ILE A 26 10.60 -1.22 -3.12
C ILE A 26 11.18 -0.78 -1.78
N GLN A 27 11.75 -1.69 -1.00
CA GLN A 27 12.21 -1.42 0.37
C GLN A 27 13.19 -0.24 0.47
N SER A 28 14.09 -0.06 -0.50
CA SER A 28 15.08 1.02 -0.51
C SER A 28 14.50 2.41 -0.81
N THR A 29 13.29 2.46 -1.38
CA THR A 29 12.65 3.71 -1.82
C THR A 29 11.37 4.03 -1.04
N TYR A 30 10.85 3.05 -0.29
CA TYR A 30 9.65 3.22 0.51
C TYR A 30 10.02 3.83 1.88
N PRO A 31 9.25 4.80 2.39
CA PRO A 31 9.63 5.57 3.59
C PRO A 31 9.51 4.82 4.94
N LYS A 32 9.02 3.58 4.93
CA LYS A 32 8.70 2.80 6.14
C LYS A 32 9.25 1.38 6.01
N ALA A 33 9.38 0.67 7.13
CA ALA A 33 9.69 -0.76 7.16
C ALA A 33 8.43 -1.66 7.14
N GLU A 34 7.30 -1.14 7.60
CA GLU A 34 5.99 -1.79 7.55
C GLU A 34 4.87 -0.75 7.44
N GLU A 35 3.77 -1.13 6.80
CA GLU A 35 2.49 -0.45 6.97
C GLU A 35 1.74 -1.07 8.15
N THR A 36 1.25 -0.22 9.05
CA THR A 36 0.44 -0.62 10.20
C THR A 36 -0.82 0.23 10.25
N LEU A 37 -1.98 -0.41 10.03
CA LEU A 37 -3.28 0.25 10.02
C LEU A 37 -4.18 -0.33 11.11
N SER A 38 -4.78 0.54 11.92
CA SER A 38 -5.81 0.14 12.88
C SER A 38 -7.08 -0.27 12.14
N LEU A 39 -7.65 -1.43 12.48
CA LEU A 39 -8.96 -1.85 12.00
C LEU A 39 -10.10 -1.25 12.84
N ASN A 40 -9.76 -0.48 13.88
CA ASN A 40 -10.70 0.25 14.74
C ASN A 40 -11.77 -0.62 15.42
N THR A 41 -11.55 -1.93 15.49
CA THR A 41 -12.46 -2.88 16.15
C THR A 41 -11.72 -3.73 17.17
N SER A 42 -12.46 -4.15 18.20
CA SER A 42 -12.08 -5.20 19.14
C SER A 42 -12.81 -6.51 18.90
N ASP A 43 -13.79 -6.53 17.99
CA ASP A 43 -14.51 -7.73 17.59
C ASP A 43 -13.69 -8.53 16.57
N TYR A 44 -13.57 -9.83 16.81
CA TYR A 44 -12.73 -10.69 16.00
C TYR A 44 -13.32 -10.94 14.60
N GLN A 45 -14.64 -11.15 14.50
CA GLN A 45 -15.28 -11.46 13.22
C GLN A 45 -15.25 -10.25 12.30
N GLU A 46 -15.51 -9.07 12.85
CA GLU A 46 -15.41 -7.82 12.11
C GLU A 46 -13.95 -7.52 11.73
N ALA A 47 -12.98 -7.84 12.59
CA ALA A 47 -11.57 -7.71 12.24
C ALA A 47 -11.18 -8.58 11.03
N LEU A 48 -11.71 -9.81 10.92
CA LEU A 48 -11.48 -10.68 9.76
C LEU A 48 -12.07 -10.10 8.47
N ARG A 49 -13.19 -9.40 8.54
CA ARG A 49 -13.78 -8.71 7.39
C ARG A 49 -12.94 -7.50 6.99
N LEU A 50 -12.58 -6.66 7.96
CA LEU A 50 -11.85 -5.42 7.73
C LEU A 50 -10.41 -5.65 7.27
N VAL A 51 -9.72 -6.67 7.79
CA VAL A 51 -8.34 -6.95 7.41
C VAL A 51 -8.20 -7.34 5.94
N ARG A 52 -9.21 -8.01 5.36
CA ARG A 52 -9.21 -8.35 3.92
C ARG A 52 -9.27 -7.09 3.06
N LYS A 53 -10.17 -6.17 3.39
CA LYS A 53 -10.29 -4.88 2.70
C LYS A 53 -9.01 -4.04 2.87
N SER A 54 -8.55 -3.90 4.12
CA SER A 54 -7.34 -3.13 4.42
C SER A 54 -6.09 -3.72 3.79
N ALA A 55 -6.00 -5.05 3.64
CA ALA A 55 -4.87 -5.68 2.95
C ALA A 55 -4.82 -5.27 1.48
N THR A 56 -5.96 -5.27 0.77
CA THR A 56 -6.05 -4.79 -0.60
C THR A 56 -5.62 -3.32 -0.73
N GLU A 57 -6.11 -2.45 0.17
CA GLU A 57 -5.75 -1.02 0.16
C GLU A 57 -4.23 -0.81 0.35
N VAL A 58 -3.61 -1.59 1.23
CA VAL A 58 -2.16 -1.55 1.45
C VAL A 58 -1.40 -2.03 0.20
N ASP A 59 -1.86 -3.12 -0.43
CA ASP A 59 -1.23 -3.66 -1.63
C ASP A 59 -1.34 -2.69 -2.81
N GLU A 60 -2.49 -2.03 -2.99
CA GLU A 60 -2.66 -0.95 -3.96
C GLU A 60 -1.71 0.23 -3.70
N GLY A 61 -1.47 0.57 -2.42
CA GLY A 61 -0.47 1.56 -2.02
C GLY A 61 0.94 1.19 -2.47
N PHE A 62 1.33 -0.08 -2.29
CA PHE A 62 2.62 -0.57 -2.78
C PHE A 62 2.73 -0.55 -4.30
N GLU A 63 1.68 -0.94 -5.02
CA GLU A 63 1.66 -0.84 -6.49
C GLU A 63 1.78 0.59 -6.99
N LYS A 64 1.09 1.52 -6.33
CA LYS A 64 1.20 2.95 -6.66
C LYS A 64 2.63 3.44 -6.48
N HIS A 65 3.29 3.03 -5.39
CA HIS A 65 4.70 3.37 -5.14
C HIS A 65 5.61 2.75 -6.20
N ARG A 66 5.44 1.47 -6.56
CA ARG A 66 6.17 0.82 -7.66
C ARG A 66 6.08 1.62 -8.97
N ARG A 67 4.87 2.06 -9.32
CA ARG A 67 4.64 2.87 -10.54
C ARG A 67 5.33 4.22 -10.45
N TRP A 68 5.27 4.88 -9.29
CA TRP A 68 5.96 6.15 -9.07
C TRP A 68 7.48 6.00 -9.22
N VAL A 69 8.10 5.01 -8.58
CA VAL A 69 9.54 4.73 -8.73
C VAL A 69 9.91 4.45 -10.18
N SER A 70 9.11 3.63 -10.87
CA SER A 70 9.34 3.30 -12.28
C SER A 70 9.26 4.52 -13.20
N ALA A 71 8.34 5.45 -12.92
CA ALA A 71 8.23 6.70 -13.65
C ALA A 71 9.42 7.64 -13.37
N GLN A 72 9.92 7.69 -12.13
CA GLN A 72 11.11 8.48 -11.78
C GLN A 72 12.39 7.93 -12.43
N ALA A 73 12.49 6.60 -12.59
CA ALA A 73 13.64 5.96 -13.23
C ALA A 73 13.72 6.16 -14.76
N LYS A 74 12.60 6.55 -15.39
CA LYS A 74 12.52 6.87 -16.82
C LYS A 74 12.01 8.30 -17.00
N PRO A 75 12.78 9.31 -16.58
CA PRO A 75 12.38 10.69 -16.81
C PRO A 75 12.30 10.91 -18.34
N LEU A 76 11.20 11.49 -18.79
CA LEU A 76 11.12 12.00 -20.16
C LEU A 76 11.90 13.30 -20.21
N ASP A 77 12.98 13.35 -21.00
CA ASP A 77 13.75 14.58 -21.20
C ASP A 77 12.91 15.68 -21.87
N LYS A 78 11.95 15.27 -22.73
CA LYS A 78 10.95 16.14 -23.37
C LYS A 78 9.65 15.36 -23.60
N LEU A 79 8.52 16.06 -23.53
CA LEU A 79 7.24 15.51 -23.99
C LEU A 79 7.24 15.38 -25.51
N THR A 80 6.56 14.37 -26.05
CA THR A 80 6.35 14.26 -27.49
C THR A 80 5.33 15.28 -27.98
N ASP A 81 5.39 15.66 -29.25
CA ASP A 81 4.44 16.61 -29.85
C ASP A 81 2.97 16.14 -29.69
N GLU A 82 2.75 14.83 -29.76
CA GLU A 82 1.43 14.23 -29.55
C GLU A 82 0.92 14.37 -28.10
N GLN A 83 1.82 14.25 -27.11
CA GLN A 83 1.49 14.48 -25.71
C GLN A 83 1.18 15.96 -25.43
N ILE A 84 1.93 16.88 -26.06
CA ILE A 84 1.69 18.32 -25.97
C ILE A 84 0.33 18.67 -26.56
N ALA A 85 0.01 18.16 -27.75
CA ALA A 85 -1.27 18.39 -28.40
C ALA A 85 -2.46 17.92 -27.55
N ARG A 86 -2.35 16.75 -26.91
CA ARG A 86 -3.39 16.19 -26.04
C ARG A 86 -3.63 17.00 -24.76
N LEU A 87 -2.58 17.59 -24.19
CA LEU A 87 -2.70 18.47 -23.02
C LEU A 87 -3.28 19.84 -23.40
N ALA A 88 -2.96 20.36 -24.58
CA ALA A 88 -3.46 21.63 -25.08
C ALA A 88 -4.95 21.59 -25.51
N SER A 89 -5.55 20.40 -25.63
CA SER A 89 -6.95 20.20 -26.01
C SER A 89 -7.90 19.92 -24.83
N LEU A 90 -7.43 20.04 -23.59
CA LEU A 90 -8.23 19.94 -22.34
C LEU A 90 -8.69 21.33 -21.89
#